data_AF-A0A8T6TCK1-F1
#
_entry.id   AF-A0A8T6TCK1-F1
#
_cell.length_a   1.000
_cell.length_b   1.000
_cell.length_c   1.000
_cell.angle_alpha   90.00
_cell.angle_beta   90.00
_cell.angle_gamma   90.00
#
_symmetry.space_group_name_H-M   'P 1'
#
loop_
_entity.id
_entity.type
_entity.pdbx_description
1 polymer ?
#
loop_
_entity_poly.entity_id
_entity_poly.type
_entity_poly.pdbx_seq_one_letter_code
_entity_poly.pdbx_strand_id
1 'polypeptide(L)'
;PRSTIYTTDGPKVVRKKLMNAFTGGQVSVEEQRRLGANPDVCPVFRYEEYLFMPDDAKLAELELQCRGGEILCGEHKLDLLERINAWLERHQAAREEARERLDDYILRD
;
A
#
# COMPACT_ATOMS: atom_id res chain seq x y z
N PRO A 1 7.59 -14.91 2.44
CA PRO A 1 6.37 -14.91 1.60
C PRO A 1 6.37 -13.69 0.64
N ARG A 2 5.75 -13.80 -0.55
CA ARG A 2 5.85 -12.76 -1.61
C ARG A 2 4.58 -11.91 -1.78
N SER A 3 3.44 -12.37 -1.29
CA SER A 3 2.12 -11.76 -1.47
C SER A 3 1.64 -10.88 -0.30
N THR A 4 2.48 -10.71 0.72
CA THR A 4 2.12 -9.99 1.96
C THR A 4 3.26 -9.09 2.38
N ILE A 5 2.94 -7.82 2.67
CA ILE A 5 3.84 -6.89 3.33
C ILE A 5 3.74 -7.14 4.84
N TYR A 6 4.85 -7.55 5.45
CA TYR A 6 4.93 -7.72 6.89
C TYR A 6 5.32 -6.40 7.56
N THR A 7 4.88 -6.21 8.80
CA THR A 7 5.24 -5.03 9.60
C THR A 7 6.74 -4.93 9.90
N THR A 8 7.49 -6.01 9.68
CA THR A 8 8.95 -6.09 9.83
C THR A 8 9.69 -6.08 8.49
N ASP A 9 9.01 -5.92 7.35
CA ASP A 9 9.70 -5.82 6.07
C ASP A 9 10.47 -4.50 5.98
N GLY A 10 11.70 -4.56 5.45
CA GLY A 10 12.48 -3.37 5.14
C GLY A 10 12.08 -2.74 3.80
N PRO A 11 12.43 -1.46 3.54
CA PRO A 11 11.94 -0.70 2.38
C PRO A 11 12.20 -1.35 1.01
N LYS A 12 13.36 -1.99 0.83
CA LYS A 12 13.71 -2.72 -0.40
C LYS A 12 12.78 -3.91 -0.65
N VAL A 13 12.40 -4.63 0.41
CA VAL A 13 11.50 -5.78 0.34
C VAL A 13 10.07 -5.31 0.04
N VAL A 14 9.62 -4.25 0.71
CA VAL A 14 8.31 -3.64 0.47
C VAL A 14 8.19 -3.19 -0.98
N ARG A 15 9.16 -2.42 -1.50
CA ARG A 15 9.21 -2.01 -2.90
C ARG A 15 9.09 -3.21 -3.83
N LYS A 16 9.88 -4.26 -3.61
CA LYS A 16 9.84 -5.45 -4.44
C LYS A 16 8.47 -6.14 -4.42
N LYS A 17 7.83 -6.25 -3.26
CA LYS A 17 6.50 -6.88 -3.12
C LYS A 17 5.43 -6.03 -3.79
N LEU A 18 5.39 -4.74 -3.51
CA LEU A 18 4.38 -3.81 -4.03
C LEU A 18 4.50 -3.64 -5.55
N MET A 19 5.72 -3.48 -6.08
CA MET A 19 5.91 -3.35 -7.52
C MET A 19 5.46 -4.60 -8.28
N ASN A 20 5.60 -5.79 -7.69
CA ASN A 20 5.14 -7.06 -8.27
C ASN A 20 3.68 -7.40 -7.95
N ALA A 21 2.95 -6.56 -7.19
CA ALA A 21 1.56 -6.82 -6.86
C ALA A 21 0.67 -6.80 -8.11
N PHE A 22 -0.36 -7.64 -8.13
CA PHE A 22 -1.40 -7.58 -9.15
C PHE A 22 -2.09 -6.20 -9.14
N THR A 23 -2.52 -5.74 -10.32
CA THR A 23 -3.36 -4.54 -10.48
C THR A 23 -4.47 -4.82 -11.47
N GLY A 24 -5.57 -4.06 -11.40
CA GLY A 24 -6.61 -4.07 -12.43
C GLY A 24 -6.30 -3.21 -13.66
N GLY A 25 -5.03 -2.91 -13.91
CA GLY A 25 -4.59 -2.08 -15.04
C GLY A 25 -4.50 -2.84 -16.37
N GLN A 26 -4.08 -2.12 -17.41
CA GLN A 26 -3.89 -2.67 -18.75
C GLN A 26 -2.44 -3.11 -18.99
N VAL A 27 -2.23 -3.86 -20.08
CA VAL A 27 -0.89 -4.38 -20.43
C VAL A 27 0.05 -3.31 -20.95
N SER A 28 -0.47 -2.19 -21.47
CA SER A 28 0.31 -1.07 -21.98
C SER A 28 -0.14 0.28 -21.39
N VAL A 29 0.77 1.26 -21.41
CA VAL A 29 0.47 2.64 -20.99
C VAL A 29 -0.62 3.25 -21.87
N GLU A 30 -0.55 3.04 -23.19
CA GLU A 30 -1.54 3.56 -24.14
C GLU A 30 -2.94 3.02 -23.84
N GLU A 31 -3.08 1.71 -23.62
CA GLU A 31 -4.37 1.12 -23.27
C GLU A 31 -4.84 1.59 -21.90
N GLN A 32 -3.95 1.71 -20.90
CA GLN A 32 -4.35 2.23 -19.60
C GLN A 32 -4.86 3.67 -19.70
N ARG A 33 -4.21 4.52 -20.50
CA ARG A 33 -4.67 5.90 -20.76
C ARG A 33 -6.02 5.94 -21.50
N ARG A 34 -6.27 4.99 -22.40
CA ARG A 34 -7.49 4.94 -23.23
C ARG A 34 -8.68 4.27 -22.53
N LEU A 35 -8.44 3.22 -21.78
CA LEU A 35 -9.46 2.32 -21.21
C LEU A 35 -9.57 2.43 -19.68
N GLY A 36 -8.59 3.06 -19.03
CA GLY A 36 -8.49 3.07 -17.58
C GLY A 36 -8.15 1.70 -16.98
N ALA A 37 -8.27 1.63 -15.67
CA ALA A 37 -8.04 0.45 -14.86
C ALA A 37 -9.27 0.13 -13.99
N ASN A 38 -9.38 -1.12 -13.54
CA ASN A 38 -10.43 -1.57 -12.64
C ASN A 38 -9.94 -1.59 -11.17
N PRO A 39 -10.28 -0.59 -10.33
CA PRO A 39 -9.88 -0.56 -8.93
C PRO A 39 -10.56 -1.66 -8.09
N ASP A 40 -11.74 -2.16 -8.49
CA ASP A 40 -12.53 -3.14 -7.71
C ASP A 40 -11.80 -4.47 -7.51
N VAL A 41 -10.90 -4.80 -8.44
CA VAL A 41 -10.08 -6.03 -8.42
C VAL A 41 -8.63 -5.77 -8.02
N CYS A 42 -8.26 -4.53 -7.66
CA CYS A 42 -6.86 -4.13 -7.48
C CYS A 42 -6.44 -4.12 -6.00
N PRO A 43 -5.59 -5.05 -5.53
CA PRO A 43 -5.12 -5.07 -4.14
C PRO A 43 -4.36 -3.80 -3.73
N VAL A 44 -3.69 -3.12 -4.69
CA VAL A 44 -3.02 -1.83 -4.45
C VAL A 44 -4.04 -0.77 -4.06
N PHE A 45 -5.18 -0.70 -4.75
CA PHE A 45 -6.27 0.22 -4.39
C PHE A 45 -6.90 -0.14 -3.04
N ARG A 46 -7.04 -1.43 -2.71
CA ARG A 46 -7.54 -1.86 -1.38
C ARG A 46 -6.63 -1.45 -0.24
N TYR A 47 -5.32 -1.31 -0.47
CA TYR A 47 -4.41 -0.76 0.55
C TYR A 47 -4.72 0.70 0.86
N GLU A 48 -5.03 1.51 -0.16
CA GLU A 48 -5.48 2.89 0.04
C GLU A 48 -6.78 2.91 0.86
N GLU A 49 -7.80 2.21 0.38
CA GLU A 49 -9.14 2.14 1.01
C GLU A 49 -9.10 1.71 2.48
N TYR A 50 -8.32 0.66 2.80
CA TYR A 50 -8.34 0.09 4.15
C TYR A 50 -7.36 0.73 5.13
N LEU A 51 -6.24 1.25 4.65
CA LEU A 51 -5.10 1.55 5.53
C LEU A 51 -4.47 2.93 5.31
N PHE A 52 -4.41 3.43 4.08
CA PHE A 52 -3.50 4.54 3.74
C PHE A 52 -4.19 5.82 3.23
N MET A 53 -5.48 5.78 2.89
CA MET A 53 -6.26 6.92 2.44
C MET A 53 -7.55 7.08 3.26
N PRO A 54 -7.48 7.70 4.46
CA PRO A 54 -8.65 7.88 5.33
C PRO A 54 -9.61 9.00 4.86
N ASP A 55 -9.23 9.75 3.83
CA ASP A 55 -10.04 10.84 3.25
C ASP A 55 -10.83 10.29 2.06
N ASP A 56 -12.12 10.06 2.28
CA ASP A 56 -13.03 9.50 1.28
C ASP A 56 -13.07 10.30 -0.02
N ALA A 57 -12.92 11.63 0.05
CA ALA A 57 -12.93 12.47 -1.14
C ALA A 57 -11.69 12.22 -2.00
N LYS A 58 -10.51 12.09 -1.36
CA LYS A 58 -9.27 11.74 -2.07
C LYS A 58 -9.29 10.32 -2.61
N LEU A 59 -9.89 9.38 -1.87
CA LEU A 59 -10.04 8.00 -2.34
C LEU A 59 -10.95 7.95 -3.57
N ALA A 60 -12.07 8.67 -3.56
CA ALA A 60 -12.98 8.77 -4.71
C ALA A 60 -12.31 9.46 -5.91
N GLU A 61 -11.49 10.49 -5.70
CA GLU A 61 -10.71 11.12 -6.76
C GLU A 61 -9.69 10.15 -7.37
N LEU A 62 -8.95 9.41 -6.55
CA LEU A 62 -8.02 8.38 -7.01
C LEU A 62 -8.75 7.27 -7.79
N GLU A 63 -9.96 6.88 -7.36
CA GLU A 63 -10.79 5.91 -8.06
C GLU A 63 -11.16 6.42 -9.47
N LEU A 64 -11.61 7.66 -9.56
CA LEU A 64 -11.95 8.31 -10.83
C LEU A 64 -10.73 8.38 -11.75
N GLN A 65 -9.58 8.79 -11.23
CA GLN A 65 -8.32 8.84 -11.98
C GLN A 65 -7.90 7.44 -12.48
N CYS A 66 -8.10 6.40 -11.67
CA CYS A 66 -7.79 5.02 -12.02
C CYS A 66 -8.71 4.52 -13.15
N ARG A 67 -10.03 4.71 -12.99
CA ARG A 67 -11.03 4.32 -14.00
C ARG A 67 -10.94 5.14 -15.29
N GLY A 68 -10.50 6.40 -15.19
CA GLY A 68 -10.30 7.31 -16.32
C GLY A 68 -8.95 7.15 -17.03
N GLY A 69 -8.01 6.38 -16.46
CA GLY A 69 -6.67 6.23 -17.03
C GLY A 69 -5.73 7.42 -16.78
N GLU A 70 -6.11 8.35 -15.90
CA GLU A 70 -5.32 9.53 -15.53
C GLU A 70 -4.10 9.17 -14.65
N ILE A 71 -4.19 8.09 -13.88
CA ILE A 71 -3.08 7.55 -13.10
C ILE A 71 -2.62 6.20 -13.66
N LEU A 72 -1.31 6.03 -13.85
CA LEU A 72 -0.74 4.74 -14.24
C LEU A 72 -0.54 3.84 -13.01
N CYS A 73 -0.65 2.52 -13.20
CA CYS A 73 -0.48 1.56 -12.10
C CYS A 73 0.90 1.66 -11.43
N GLY A 74 1.93 1.98 -12.22
CA GLY A 74 3.29 2.19 -11.70
C GLY A 74 3.39 3.44 -10.83
N GLU A 75 2.76 4.54 -11.24
CA GLU A 75 2.73 5.80 -10.50
C GLU A 75 1.98 5.63 -9.18
N HIS A 76 0.78 5.05 -9.22
CA HIS A 76 0.00 4.73 -8.02
C HIS A 76 0.79 3.85 -7.03
N LYS A 77 1.45 2.79 -7.52
CA LYS A 77 2.30 1.93 -6.65
C LYS A 77 3.45 2.69 -6.00
N LEU A 78 4.06 3.64 -6.69
CA LEU A 78 5.16 4.45 -6.14
C LEU A 78 4.66 5.41 -5.07
N ASP A 79 3.51 6.04 -5.30
CA ASP A 79 2.88 6.94 -4.34
C ASP A 79 2.46 6.19 -3.05
N LEU A 80 1.81 5.02 -3.19
CA LEU A 80 1.50 4.16 -2.05
C LEU A 80 2.76 3.65 -1.31
N LEU A 81 3.85 3.38 -2.03
CA LEU A 81 5.10 2.90 -1.44
C LEU A 81 5.65 3.87 -0.41
N GLU A 82 5.56 5.18 -0.66
CA GLU A 82 6.02 6.22 0.24
C GLU A 82 5.23 6.20 1.55
N ARG A 83 3.90 6.14 1.46
CA ARG A 83 3.00 6.03 2.61
C ARG A 83 3.26 4.77 3.45
N ILE A 84 3.41 3.62 2.80
CA ILE A 84 3.70 2.35 3.49
C ILE A 84 5.02 2.44 4.24
N ASN A 85 6.10 2.92 3.61
CA ASN A 85 7.41 2.98 4.25
C ASN A 85 7.41 3.95 5.43
N ALA A 86 6.78 5.12 5.28
CA ALA A 86 6.67 6.09 6.37
C ALA A 86 5.88 5.50 7.55
N TRP A 87 4.82 4.73 7.29
CA TRP A 87 4.07 4.04 8.33
C TRP A 87 4.90 2.94 9.01
N LEU A 88 5.61 2.12 8.23
CA LEU A 88 6.43 1.02 8.75
C LEU A 88 7.57 1.53 9.62
N GLU A 89 8.22 2.63 9.24
CA GLU A 89 9.27 3.26 10.04
C GLU A 89 8.76 3.63 11.44
N ARG A 90 7.61 4.33 11.50
CA ARG A 90 6.98 4.68 12.78
C ARG A 90 6.54 3.45 13.57
N HIS A 91 5.93 2.47 12.89
CA HIS A 91 5.47 1.24 13.53
C HIS A 91 6.63 0.43 14.12
N GLN A 92 7.74 0.31 13.39
CA GLN A 92 8.93 -0.42 13.83
C GLN A 92 9.59 0.27 15.03
N ALA A 93 9.67 1.60 15.02
CA ALA A 93 10.15 2.37 16.17
C ALA A 93 9.27 2.14 17.42
N ALA A 94 7.96 2.29 17.29
CA ALA A 94 7.01 2.05 18.38
C ALA A 94 7.05 0.60 18.89
N ARG A 95 7.31 -0.36 17.99
CA ARG A 95 7.45 -1.77 18.35
C ARG A 95 8.69 -2.04 19.19
N GLU A 96 9.81 -1.36 18.92
CA GLU A 96 11.02 -1.49 19.75
C GLU A 96 10.83 -0.82 21.12
N GLU A 97 10.19 0.34 21.20
CA GLU A 97 9.81 0.95 22.49
C GLU A 97 8.89 0.02 23.31
N ALA A 98 7.88 -0.58 22.66
CA ALA A 98 6.98 -1.51 23.33
C ALA A 98 7.71 -2.76 23.84
N ARG A 99 8.78 -3.21 23.17
CA ARG A 99 9.57 -4.37 23.58
C ARG A 99 10.21 -4.18 24.95
N GLU A 100 10.62 -2.95 25.29
CA GLU A 100 11.24 -2.63 26.59
C GLU A 100 10.26 -2.75 27.76
N ARG A 101 8.96 -2.69 27.48
CA ARG A 101 7.89 -2.66 28.48
C ARG A 101 7.04 -3.93 28.50
N LEU A 102 7.40 -4.95 27.72
CA LEU A 102 6.61 -6.18 27.62
C LEU A 102 6.41 -6.85 28.98
N ASP A 103 7.43 -6.83 29.84
CA ASP A 103 7.38 -7.46 31.16
C ASP A 103 6.37 -6.80 32.10
N ASP A 104 6.01 -5.53 31.89
CA ASP A 104 4.98 -4.84 32.67
C ASP A 104 3.58 -5.39 32.40
N TYR A 105 3.39 -6.07 31.26
CA TYR A 105 2.08 -6.50 30.76
C TYR A 105 1.95 -8.02 30.61
N ILE A 106 3.03 -8.78 30.84
CA ILE A 106 3.01 -10.24 30.80
C ILE A 106 2.80 -10.77 32.22
N LEU A 107 1.66 -11.43 32.46
CA LEU A 107 1.47 -12.26 33.65
C LEU A 107 2.41 -13.47 33.55
N ARG A 108 3.32 -13.57 34.52
CA ARG A 108 4.19 -14.74 34.70
C ARG A 108 3.58 -15.63 35.77
N ASP A 109 3.60 -16.93 35.53
CA ASP A 109 3.15 -17.97 36.48
C ASP A 109 4.05 -18.05 37.73
#